data_AF-A0A3A8Q1Z0-F1
#
_entry.id   AF-A0A3A8Q1Z0-F1
#
_cell.length_a   1.000
_cell.length_b   1.000
_cell.length_c   1.000
_cell.angle_alpha   90.00
_cell.angle_beta   90.00
_cell.angle_gamma   90.00
#
_symmetry.space_group_name_H-M   'P 1'
#
loop_
_entity.id
_entity.type
_entity.pdbx_description
1 polymer ?
#
loop_
_entity_poly.entity_id
_entity_poly.type
_entity_poly.pdbx_seq_one_letter_code
_entity_poly.pdbx_strand_id
1 'polypeptide(L)'
;MRSPTLVALPELSFERMDRLLSARGWFLQSESQTPPLIPGEPELATYVKGLADTTIHYSFNPVLQLRVLGFTGRDAVEAWATVRKEVPVADAAEVAAWLASSETKTVLLGLLATEALRERSSMERVAALRFHPEFSVSRTAERVLASLVPDGTEEAFERLKAEKEAHPDRSVLFAHLPGEEHRRQVLRWLIHDYAASNPDIDAVLNSALVDADAEVRVTAVMAAARLQARAVLPALQAARMPTSTREGADPRDRRFYSNLRDLVVQVLSGRPLPLKRERMEPLLRALSGPADVKDDPTLLLYSLSTPVDLGPRPEGLPEAVVEREGTYRLRRSGLEARWVPPVEHWLGTGPTLRQVKSPGFFVARVPVSRAAAAWALAASQGPVGTAGPDAEEPVPCSFAEAEQVCSALSRIEGVELRLPSSDEWEMAARGPDGRLFPWGNSMRDDGASRASPWGVEKLVALLPQWARGSLLCGGREQPLCSLRREVAAAHAAAVRWVLVP
;
A
#
# COMPACT_ATOMS: atom_id res chain seq x y z
N MET A 1 22.56 -13.44 -5.58
CA MET A 1 22.23 -12.00 -5.51
C MET A 1 23.00 -11.30 -6.61
N ARG A 2 22.34 -10.50 -7.46
CA ARG A 2 23.01 -9.84 -8.59
C ARG A 2 23.80 -8.62 -8.11
N SER A 3 24.94 -8.37 -8.75
CA SER A 3 25.90 -7.32 -8.40
C SER A 3 25.31 -5.90 -8.51
N PRO A 4 25.49 -5.03 -7.51
CA PRO A 4 25.11 -3.62 -7.61
C PRO A 4 25.85 -2.97 -8.78
N THR A 5 25.18 -2.09 -9.52
CA THR A 5 25.68 -1.53 -10.78
C THR A 5 25.42 -0.02 -10.83
N LEU A 6 26.33 0.74 -11.44
CA LEU A 6 26.16 2.14 -11.80
C LEU A 6 26.35 2.32 -13.31
N VAL A 7 25.64 3.30 -13.87
CA VAL A 7 25.89 3.80 -15.23
C VAL A 7 26.41 5.22 -15.09
N ALA A 8 27.63 5.50 -15.54
CA ALA A 8 28.17 6.86 -15.50
C ALA A 8 27.56 7.71 -16.62
N LEU A 9 27.44 9.02 -16.37
CA LEU A 9 26.95 9.95 -17.38
C LEU A 9 27.88 9.98 -18.62
N PRO A 10 27.35 10.07 -19.85
CA PRO A 10 28.15 9.96 -21.09
C PRO A 10 29.30 10.98 -21.17
N GLU A 11 29.11 12.16 -20.58
CA GLU A 11 30.06 13.28 -20.59
C GLU A 11 31.29 13.02 -19.69
N LEU A 12 31.24 12.00 -18.82
CA LEU A 12 32.35 11.64 -17.95
C LEU A 12 33.39 10.80 -18.72
N SER A 13 34.57 11.37 -18.97
CA SER A 13 35.70 10.63 -19.56
C SER A 13 36.28 9.59 -18.60
N PHE A 14 36.90 8.54 -19.17
CA PHE A 14 37.61 7.52 -18.39
C PHE A 14 38.68 8.12 -17.48
N GLU A 15 39.50 9.05 -17.99
CA GLU A 15 40.54 9.72 -17.19
C GLU A 15 39.95 10.45 -15.97
N ARG A 16 38.82 11.15 -16.14
CA ARG A 16 38.17 11.85 -15.04
C ARG A 16 37.58 10.87 -14.04
N MET A 17 36.98 9.77 -14.51
CA MET A 17 36.46 8.70 -13.68
C MET A 17 37.58 8.01 -12.87
N ASP A 18 38.69 7.67 -13.51
CA ASP A 18 39.87 7.06 -12.87
C ASP A 18 40.41 7.94 -11.74
N ARG A 19 40.52 9.26 -11.96
CA ARG A 19 40.91 10.21 -10.90
C ARG A 19 39.94 10.22 -9.72
N LEU A 20 38.62 10.18 -9.98
CA LEU A 20 37.59 10.13 -8.92
C LEU A 20 37.65 8.82 -8.12
N LEU A 21 37.85 7.70 -8.80
CA LEU A 21 37.99 6.39 -8.17
C LEU A 21 39.30 6.30 -7.36
N SER A 22 40.41 6.76 -7.93
CA SER A 22 41.73 6.83 -7.28
C SER A 22 41.72 7.68 -6.01
N ALA A 23 41.03 8.82 -6.03
CA ALA A 23 40.85 9.67 -4.84
C ALA A 23 40.13 8.96 -3.67
N ARG A 24 39.41 7.86 -3.96
CA ARG A 24 38.72 7.02 -2.97
C ARG A 24 39.43 5.69 -2.69
N GLY A 25 40.69 5.58 -3.13
CA GLY A 25 41.57 4.44 -2.87
C GLY A 25 41.32 3.23 -3.78
N TRP A 26 40.64 3.43 -4.91
CA TRP A 26 40.52 2.39 -5.95
C TRP A 26 41.71 2.48 -6.90
N PHE A 27 42.35 1.35 -7.16
CA PHE A 27 43.51 1.28 -8.05
C PHE A 27 43.15 0.46 -9.28
N LEU A 28 43.49 0.98 -10.45
CA LEU A 28 43.36 0.25 -11.71
C LEU A 28 44.31 -0.96 -11.69
N GLN A 29 43.74 -2.16 -11.67
CA GLN A 29 44.49 -3.42 -11.66
C GLN A 29 44.83 -3.88 -13.07
N SER A 30 43.88 -3.76 -13.99
CA SER A 30 44.02 -4.19 -15.38
C SER A 30 43.05 -3.46 -16.29
N GLU A 31 43.45 -3.24 -17.53
CA GLU A 31 42.62 -2.73 -18.63
C GLU A 31 42.78 -3.61 -19.89
N SER A 32 41.89 -3.45 -20.87
CA SER A 32 41.98 -4.15 -22.15
C SER A 32 43.34 -3.94 -22.83
N GLN A 33 43.99 -5.03 -23.24
CA GLN A 33 45.32 -5.00 -23.89
C GLN A 33 45.28 -4.56 -25.36
N THR A 34 44.12 -4.61 -25.99
CA THR A 34 43.91 -4.15 -27.37
C THR A 34 43.78 -2.62 -27.38
N PRO A 35 44.42 -1.90 -28.34
CA PRO A 35 44.23 -0.45 -28.45
C PRO A 35 42.74 -0.10 -28.51
N PRO A 36 42.26 0.86 -27.69
CA PRO A 36 40.84 1.14 -27.60
C PRO A 36 40.34 1.78 -28.90
N LEU A 37 39.08 1.50 -29.25
CA LEU A 37 38.40 2.10 -30.40
C LEU A 37 38.36 3.63 -30.30
N ILE A 38 38.29 4.17 -29.09
CA ILE A 38 38.40 5.60 -28.79
C ILE A 38 39.66 5.81 -27.95
N PRO A 39 40.64 6.62 -28.42
CA PRO A 39 41.86 6.89 -27.65
C PRO A 39 41.54 7.40 -26.24
N GLY A 40 42.09 6.72 -25.22
CA GLY A 40 41.89 7.07 -23.81
C GLY A 40 40.65 6.44 -23.13
N GLU A 41 39.88 5.60 -23.83
CA GLU A 41 38.71 4.92 -23.27
C GLU A 41 38.84 3.38 -23.44
N PRO A 42 39.42 2.67 -22.46
CA PRO A 42 39.50 1.21 -22.53
C PRO A 42 38.11 0.57 -22.55
N GLU A 43 37.92 -0.52 -23.28
CA GLU A 43 36.61 -1.20 -23.32
C GLU A 43 36.27 -1.90 -22.00
N LEU A 44 37.29 -2.42 -21.31
CA LEU A 44 37.16 -3.10 -20.03
C LEU A 44 38.26 -2.62 -19.10
N ALA A 45 37.92 -2.43 -17.83
CA ALA A 45 38.87 -2.12 -16.78
C ALA A 45 38.43 -2.77 -15.46
N THR A 46 39.40 -3.10 -14.62
CA THR A 46 39.14 -3.69 -13.29
C THR A 46 39.84 -2.87 -12.23
N TYR A 47 39.08 -2.44 -11.22
CA TYR A 47 39.61 -1.69 -10.09
C TYR A 47 39.50 -2.50 -8.80
N VAL A 48 40.51 -2.40 -7.96
CA VAL A 48 40.58 -3.04 -6.63
C VAL A 48 40.87 -2.01 -5.55
N LYS A 49 40.46 -2.29 -4.31
CA LYS A 49 40.66 -1.38 -3.18
C LYS A 49 41.50 -2.03 -2.08
N GLY A 50 42.82 -1.82 -2.10
CA GLY A 50 43.75 -2.35 -1.09
C GLY A 50 43.69 -3.88 -0.97
N LEU A 51 43.59 -4.40 0.26
CA LEU A 51 43.37 -5.84 0.56
C LEU A 51 41.88 -6.23 0.59
N ALA A 52 40.97 -5.32 0.24
CA ALA A 52 39.55 -5.61 0.27
C ALA A 52 39.16 -6.58 -0.86
N ASP A 53 38.28 -7.51 -0.55
CA ASP A 53 37.72 -8.51 -1.48
C ASP A 53 36.59 -7.90 -2.33
N THR A 54 36.72 -6.64 -2.70
CA THR A 54 35.71 -5.88 -3.46
C THR A 54 36.35 -5.32 -4.72
N THR A 55 35.70 -5.58 -5.87
CA THR A 55 36.21 -5.25 -7.20
C THR A 55 35.15 -4.44 -7.94
N ILE A 56 35.59 -3.46 -8.73
CA ILE A 56 34.75 -2.78 -9.72
C ILE A 56 35.14 -3.28 -11.11
N HIS A 57 34.17 -3.85 -11.81
CA HIS A 57 34.28 -4.21 -13.22
C HIS A 57 33.69 -3.08 -14.05
N TYR A 58 34.55 -2.38 -14.78
CA TYR A 58 34.17 -1.35 -15.73
C TYR A 58 34.03 -1.93 -17.12
N SER A 59 32.97 -1.52 -17.83
CA SER A 59 32.81 -1.77 -19.26
C SER A 59 32.35 -0.52 -19.98
N PHE A 60 32.85 -0.32 -21.20
CA PHE A 60 32.53 0.80 -22.07
C PHE A 60 32.00 0.34 -23.42
N ASN A 61 30.87 0.91 -23.83
CA ASN A 61 30.35 0.80 -25.19
C ASN A 61 30.73 2.07 -25.98
N PRO A 62 31.68 2.00 -26.92
CA PRO A 62 32.19 3.18 -27.62
C PRO A 62 31.18 3.78 -28.61
N VAL A 63 30.20 3.00 -29.08
CA VAL A 63 29.18 3.47 -30.02
C VAL A 63 28.23 4.42 -29.30
N LEU A 64 27.78 4.06 -28.09
CA LEU A 64 26.77 4.80 -27.33
C LEU A 64 27.37 5.67 -26.21
N GLN A 65 28.68 5.60 -25.99
CA GLN A 65 29.36 6.19 -24.83
C GLN A 65 28.81 5.69 -23.47
N LEU A 66 28.27 4.47 -23.43
CA LEU A 66 27.73 3.88 -22.21
C LEU A 66 28.87 3.33 -21.36
N ARG A 67 29.02 3.85 -20.13
CA ARG A 67 29.98 3.38 -19.12
C ARG A 67 29.23 2.69 -17.99
N VAL A 68 29.55 1.43 -17.72
CA VAL A 68 28.92 0.62 -16.67
C VAL A 68 29.97 0.20 -15.65
N LEU A 69 29.65 0.37 -14.36
CA LEU A 69 30.47 -0.04 -13.22
C LEU A 69 29.71 -1.11 -12.44
N GLY A 70 30.11 -2.37 -12.56
CA GLY A 70 29.57 -3.49 -11.80
C GLY A 70 30.42 -3.79 -10.57
N PHE A 71 29.79 -3.93 -9.41
CA PHE A 71 30.47 -4.13 -8.13
C PHE A 71 30.34 -5.59 -7.68
N THR A 72 31.46 -6.24 -7.37
CA THR A 72 31.51 -7.61 -6.85
C THR A 72 32.30 -7.65 -5.55
N GLY A 73 32.01 -8.63 -4.70
CA GLY A 73 32.70 -8.79 -3.41
C GLY A 73 31.83 -8.60 -2.19
N ARG A 74 32.45 -8.77 -1.01
CA ARG A 74 31.76 -8.73 0.28
C ARG A 74 31.18 -7.34 0.61
N ASP A 75 31.89 -6.27 0.26
CA ASP A 75 31.49 -4.89 0.58
C ASP A 75 30.94 -4.14 -0.65
N ALA A 76 30.48 -4.88 -1.67
CA ALA A 76 30.06 -4.32 -2.95
C ALA A 76 28.96 -3.24 -2.83
N VAL A 77 28.01 -3.42 -1.89
CA VAL A 77 26.90 -2.46 -1.68
C VAL A 77 27.39 -1.16 -1.04
N GLU A 78 28.30 -1.24 -0.06
CA GLU A 78 28.88 -0.06 0.59
C GLU A 78 29.81 0.70 -0.38
N ALA A 79 30.62 -0.04 -1.14
CA ALA A 79 31.43 0.50 -2.22
C ALA A 79 30.58 1.23 -3.27
N TRP A 80 29.49 0.59 -3.73
CA TRP A 80 28.54 1.19 -4.64
C TRP A 80 27.94 2.49 -4.10
N ALA A 81 27.48 2.50 -2.85
CA ALA A 81 26.88 3.68 -2.23
C ALA A 81 27.87 4.84 -2.06
N THR A 82 29.14 4.53 -1.85
CA THR A 82 30.22 5.53 -1.76
C THR A 82 30.55 6.10 -3.13
N VAL A 83 30.79 5.25 -4.13
CA VAL A 83 31.16 5.67 -5.49
C VAL A 83 30.02 6.46 -6.15
N ARG A 84 28.77 6.07 -5.91
CA ARG A 84 27.57 6.77 -6.42
C ARG A 84 27.50 8.26 -6.04
N LYS A 85 28.06 8.66 -4.89
CA LYS A 85 28.05 10.06 -4.43
C LYS A 85 29.11 10.93 -5.12
N GLU A 86 30.14 10.30 -5.68
CA GLU A 86 31.34 10.96 -6.17
C GLU A 86 31.39 10.98 -7.69
N VAL A 87 30.93 9.89 -8.32
CA VAL A 87 30.89 9.73 -9.76
C VAL A 87 29.54 10.25 -10.28
N PRO A 88 29.53 11.16 -11.28
CA PRO A 88 28.29 11.53 -11.97
C PRO A 88 27.68 10.31 -12.64
N VAL A 89 26.52 9.87 -12.17
CA VAL A 89 25.84 8.66 -12.63
C VAL A 89 24.41 8.96 -13.02
N ALA A 90 23.91 8.16 -13.97
CA ALA A 90 22.54 8.22 -14.43
C ALA A 90 21.57 7.77 -13.32
N ASP A 91 20.59 8.60 -13.02
CA ASP A 91 19.42 8.28 -12.22
C ASP A 91 18.22 7.89 -13.08
N ALA A 92 17.09 7.56 -12.43
CA ALA A 92 15.88 7.14 -13.11
C ALA A 92 15.28 8.25 -14.00
N ALA A 93 15.43 9.52 -13.62
CA ALA A 93 14.90 10.64 -14.39
C ALA A 93 15.72 10.87 -15.66
N GLU A 94 17.04 10.74 -15.57
CA GLU A 94 17.97 10.84 -16.70
C GLU A 94 17.74 9.69 -17.70
N VAL A 95 17.61 8.45 -17.21
CA VAL A 95 17.28 7.30 -18.08
C VAL A 95 15.92 7.49 -18.76
N ALA A 96 14.90 7.97 -18.03
CA ALA A 96 13.60 8.26 -18.62
C ALA A 96 13.66 9.35 -19.69
N ALA A 97 14.49 10.38 -19.50
CA ALA A 97 14.72 11.43 -20.49
C ALA A 97 15.40 10.87 -21.76
N TRP A 98 16.39 9.98 -21.62
CA TRP A 98 17.03 9.33 -22.76
C TRP A 98 16.06 8.47 -23.57
N LEU A 99 15.20 7.69 -22.89
CA LEU A 99 14.17 6.87 -23.53
C LEU A 99 13.11 7.69 -24.28
N ALA A 100 12.91 8.96 -23.89
CA ALA A 100 11.96 9.87 -24.53
C ALA A 100 12.58 10.72 -25.65
N SER A 101 13.87 10.58 -25.92
CA SER A 101 14.57 11.34 -26.96
C SER A 101 14.04 10.99 -28.36
N SER A 102 14.11 11.96 -29.28
CA SER A 102 13.87 11.73 -30.71
C SER A 102 15.09 11.18 -31.44
N GLU A 103 16.26 11.19 -30.81
CA GLU A 103 17.50 10.68 -31.40
C GLU A 103 17.69 9.20 -31.09
N THR A 104 17.75 8.37 -32.13
CA THR A 104 17.91 6.91 -32.04
C THR A 104 19.06 6.48 -31.11
N LYS A 105 20.19 7.17 -31.19
CA LYS A 105 21.38 6.87 -30.38
C LYS A 105 21.12 7.07 -28.89
N THR A 106 20.43 8.16 -28.54
CA THR A 106 20.07 8.50 -27.15
C THR A 106 19.01 7.55 -26.61
N VAL A 107 18.04 7.13 -27.43
CA VAL A 107 17.05 6.11 -27.04
C VAL A 107 17.73 4.76 -26.77
N LEU A 108 18.67 4.33 -27.64
CA LEU A 108 19.45 3.10 -27.43
C LEU A 108 20.32 3.16 -26.17
N LEU A 109 20.93 4.31 -25.88
CA LEU A 109 21.64 4.55 -24.62
C LEU A 109 20.70 4.33 -23.43
N GLY A 110 19.51 4.94 -23.47
CA GLY A 110 18.46 4.74 -22.46
C GLY A 110 18.12 3.28 -22.25
N LEU A 111 17.86 2.53 -23.32
CA LEU A 111 17.51 1.11 -23.26
C LEU A 111 18.61 0.25 -22.62
N LEU A 112 19.87 0.43 -23.02
CA LEU A 112 20.98 -0.33 -22.43
C LEU A 112 21.28 0.08 -20.99
N ALA A 113 21.11 1.37 -20.66
CA ALA A 113 21.22 1.85 -19.28
C ALA A 113 20.14 1.22 -18.40
N THR A 114 18.89 1.14 -18.88
CA THR A 114 17.80 0.44 -18.17
C THR A 114 18.15 -1.03 -17.89
N GLU A 115 18.69 -1.74 -18.88
CA GLU A 115 19.12 -3.14 -18.73
C GLU A 115 20.24 -3.31 -17.71
N ALA A 116 21.27 -2.45 -17.78
CA ALA A 116 22.42 -2.46 -16.88
C ALA A 116 22.01 -2.15 -15.43
N LEU A 117 21.14 -1.15 -15.24
CA LEU A 117 20.65 -0.73 -13.93
C LEU A 117 19.53 -1.63 -13.39
N ARG A 118 18.92 -2.48 -14.24
CA ARG A 118 17.67 -3.20 -13.94
C ARG A 118 16.57 -2.24 -13.46
N GLU A 119 16.53 -1.06 -14.06
CA GLU A 119 15.63 0.03 -13.74
C GLU A 119 14.20 -0.35 -14.17
N ARG A 120 13.24 -0.36 -13.24
CA ARG A 120 11.86 -0.84 -13.49
C ARG A 120 10.83 0.27 -13.64
N SER A 121 11.10 1.48 -13.17
CA SER A 121 10.17 2.62 -13.25
C SER A 121 9.91 3.06 -14.69
N SER A 122 10.81 2.75 -15.63
CA SER A 122 10.64 3.02 -17.06
C SER A 122 10.09 1.84 -17.87
N MET A 123 9.63 0.75 -17.24
CA MET A 123 9.16 -0.45 -17.94
C MET A 123 8.08 -0.17 -19.00
N GLU A 124 7.12 0.71 -18.70
CA GLU A 124 6.07 1.09 -19.65
C GLU A 124 6.64 1.79 -20.89
N ARG A 125 7.64 2.67 -20.71
CA ARG A 125 8.32 3.37 -21.82
C ARG A 125 9.11 2.38 -22.67
N VAL A 126 9.84 1.46 -22.05
CA VAL A 126 10.56 0.38 -22.74
C VAL A 126 9.58 -0.48 -23.54
N ALA A 127 8.43 -0.84 -22.95
CA ALA A 127 7.41 -1.62 -23.63
C ALA A 127 6.85 -0.88 -24.86
N ALA A 128 6.63 0.42 -24.78
CA ALA A 128 6.19 1.24 -25.91
C ALA A 128 7.21 1.28 -27.06
N LEU A 129 8.52 1.34 -26.75
CA LEU A 129 9.60 1.36 -27.74
C LEU A 129 9.71 0.09 -28.58
N ARG A 130 9.06 -1.02 -28.19
CA ARG A 130 8.96 -2.25 -29.03
C ARG A 130 8.28 -1.99 -30.37
N PHE A 131 7.46 -0.95 -30.46
CA PHE A 131 6.76 -0.55 -31.68
C PHE A 131 7.45 0.63 -32.40
N HIS A 132 8.67 0.99 -32.00
CA HIS A 132 9.42 2.09 -32.61
C HIS A 132 9.77 1.80 -34.08
N PRO A 133 9.70 2.78 -35.00
CA PRO A 133 9.95 2.57 -36.43
C PRO A 133 11.39 2.12 -36.73
N GLU A 134 12.38 2.61 -35.97
CA GLU A 134 13.77 2.14 -36.07
C GLU A 134 13.91 0.72 -35.51
N PHE A 135 14.32 -0.21 -36.37
CA PHE A 135 14.44 -1.64 -36.05
C PHE A 135 15.44 -1.94 -34.91
N SER A 136 16.51 -1.15 -34.81
CA SER A 136 17.51 -1.32 -33.74
C SER A 136 16.91 -1.01 -32.36
N VAL A 137 16.05 0.01 -32.27
CA VAL A 137 15.37 0.43 -31.03
C VAL A 137 14.33 -0.62 -30.63
N SER A 138 13.45 -1.02 -31.54
CA SER A 138 12.39 -2.00 -31.23
C SER A 138 12.94 -3.35 -30.79
N ARG A 139 13.94 -3.88 -31.50
CA ARG A 139 14.59 -5.15 -31.16
C ARG A 139 15.32 -5.07 -29.81
N THR A 140 15.99 -3.95 -29.53
CA THR A 140 16.67 -3.75 -28.25
C THR A 140 15.66 -3.62 -27.12
N ALA A 141 14.58 -2.86 -27.31
CA ALA A 141 13.51 -2.70 -26.33
C ALA A 141 12.85 -4.03 -25.97
N GLU A 142 12.62 -4.91 -26.95
CA GLU A 142 12.08 -6.25 -26.70
C GLU A 142 13.02 -7.11 -25.86
N ARG A 143 14.32 -7.13 -26.18
CA ARG A 143 15.33 -7.84 -25.39
C ARG A 143 15.41 -7.30 -23.96
N VAL A 144 15.48 -5.98 -23.81
CA VAL A 144 15.58 -5.31 -22.51
C VAL A 144 14.35 -5.62 -21.66
N LEU A 145 13.15 -5.50 -22.23
CA LEU A 145 11.91 -5.81 -21.52
C LEU A 145 11.91 -7.26 -21.03
N ALA A 146 12.29 -8.23 -21.89
CA ALA A 146 12.40 -9.63 -21.51
C ALA A 146 13.41 -9.84 -20.36
N SER A 147 14.50 -9.09 -20.34
CA SER A 147 15.48 -9.14 -19.24
C SER A 147 14.92 -8.58 -17.92
N LEU A 148 13.99 -7.61 -17.96
CA LEU A 148 13.42 -6.98 -16.76
C LEU A 148 12.32 -7.83 -16.11
N VAL A 149 11.75 -8.79 -16.85
CA VAL A 149 10.78 -9.76 -16.32
C VAL A 149 11.42 -10.56 -15.17
N PRO A 150 10.79 -10.65 -13.98
CA PRO A 150 11.34 -11.43 -12.87
C PRO A 150 11.56 -12.90 -13.24
N ASP A 151 12.65 -13.48 -12.74
CA ASP A 151 12.89 -14.92 -12.81
C ASP A 151 11.68 -15.68 -12.21
N GLY A 152 11.18 -16.72 -12.89
CA GLY A 152 10.00 -17.50 -12.47
C GLY A 152 8.64 -16.99 -12.97
N THR A 153 8.59 -15.94 -13.81
CA THR A 153 7.34 -15.44 -14.40
C THR A 153 6.69 -16.44 -15.36
N GLU A 154 7.47 -17.16 -16.17
CA GLU A 154 6.94 -18.23 -17.05
C GLU A 154 6.32 -19.37 -16.24
N GLU A 155 6.99 -19.84 -15.20
CA GLU A 155 6.46 -20.86 -14.27
C GLU A 155 5.20 -20.36 -13.54
N ALA A 156 5.14 -19.07 -13.18
CA ALA A 156 3.94 -18.47 -12.64
C ALA A 156 2.80 -18.46 -13.67
N PHE A 157 3.07 -18.09 -14.93
CA PHE A 157 2.07 -18.08 -15.98
C PHE A 157 1.53 -19.47 -16.29
N GLU A 158 2.39 -20.49 -16.39
CA GLU A 158 1.97 -21.88 -16.59
C GLU A 158 1.13 -22.41 -15.42
N ARG A 159 1.46 -22.03 -14.18
CA ARG A 159 0.61 -22.35 -13.01
C ARG A 159 -0.76 -21.72 -13.11
N LEU A 160 -0.84 -20.43 -13.45
CA LEU A 160 -2.11 -19.71 -13.60
C LEU A 160 -2.95 -20.29 -14.74
N LYS A 161 -2.30 -20.70 -15.84
CA LYS A 161 -2.94 -21.36 -16.98
C LYS A 161 -3.51 -22.72 -16.58
N ALA A 162 -2.73 -23.57 -15.91
CA ALA A 162 -3.21 -24.85 -15.41
C ALA A 162 -4.38 -24.71 -14.42
N GLU A 163 -4.36 -23.69 -13.57
CA GLU A 163 -5.47 -23.37 -12.67
C GLU A 163 -6.73 -22.96 -13.45
N LYS A 164 -6.59 -22.14 -14.50
CA LYS A 164 -7.71 -21.75 -15.36
C LYS A 164 -8.29 -22.94 -16.12
N GLU A 165 -7.44 -23.88 -16.55
CA GLU A 165 -7.87 -25.12 -17.21
C GLU A 165 -8.62 -26.04 -16.23
N ALA A 166 -8.17 -26.14 -14.97
CA ALA A 166 -8.83 -26.92 -13.93
C ALA A 166 -10.18 -26.33 -13.47
N HIS A 167 -10.29 -25.00 -13.50
CA HIS A 167 -11.48 -24.26 -13.08
C HIS A 167 -11.91 -23.23 -14.14
N PRO A 168 -12.48 -23.68 -15.27
CA PRO A 168 -12.80 -22.80 -16.40
C PRO A 168 -13.86 -21.75 -16.05
N ASP A 169 -14.71 -22.04 -15.06
CA ASP A 169 -15.76 -21.19 -14.53
C ASP A 169 -15.28 -20.18 -13.48
N ARG A 170 -13.96 -20.10 -13.21
CA ARG A 170 -13.35 -19.19 -12.23
C ARG A 170 -12.42 -18.17 -12.88
N SER A 171 -12.28 -17.02 -12.23
CA SER A 171 -11.34 -15.95 -12.53
C SER A 171 -10.06 -16.16 -11.71
N VAL A 172 -9.03 -16.68 -12.37
CA VAL A 172 -7.69 -16.84 -11.79
C VAL A 172 -7.09 -15.49 -11.42
N LEU A 173 -7.29 -14.47 -12.25
CA LEU A 173 -6.78 -13.12 -11.95
C LEU A 173 -7.37 -12.56 -10.66
N PHE A 174 -8.67 -12.74 -10.42
CA PHE A 174 -9.31 -12.32 -9.18
C PHE A 174 -8.76 -13.09 -7.97
N ALA A 175 -8.62 -14.41 -8.08
CA ALA A 175 -8.14 -15.26 -6.99
C ALA A 175 -6.74 -14.88 -6.50
N HIS A 176 -5.89 -14.39 -7.42
CA HIS A 176 -4.51 -13.96 -7.13
C HIS A 176 -4.35 -12.46 -6.87
N LEU A 177 -5.44 -11.69 -6.75
CA LEU A 177 -5.35 -10.29 -6.35
C LEU A 177 -4.71 -10.15 -4.95
N PRO A 178 -3.79 -9.19 -4.77
CA PRO A 178 -3.02 -9.05 -3.54
C PRO A 178 -3.90 -8.57 -2.39
N GLY A 179 -4.00 -9.38 -1.34
CA GLY A 179 -4.78 -9.05 -0.15
C GLY A 179 -6.30 -9.13 -0.35
N GLU A 180 -6.99 -9.45 0.73
CA GLU A 180 -8.45 -9.63 0.74
C GLU A 180 -9.22 -8.31 0.55
N GLU A 181 -8.67 -7.17 1.00
CA GLU A 181 -9.34 -5.88 0.84
C GLU A 181 -9.52 -5.52 -0.64
N HIS A 182 -8.49 -5.74 -1.48
CA HIS A 182 -8.62 -5.50 -2.93
C HIS A 182 -9.71 -6.36 -3.55
N ARG A 183 -9.80 -7.64 -3.15
CA ARG A 183 -10.85 -8.55 -3.63
C ARG A 183 -12.25 -8.09 -3.20
N ARG A 184 -12.40 -7.62 -1.94
CA ARG A 184 -13.66 -7.02 -1.46
C ARG A 184 -14.02 -5.77 -2.25
N GLN A 185 -13.06 -4.88 -2.50
CA GLN A 185 -13.29 -3.66 -3.29
C GLN A 185 -13.69 -3.97 -4.73
N VAL A 186 -13.05 -4.92 -5.40
CA VAL A 186 -13.45 -5.34 -6.76
C VAL A 186 -14.91 -5.78 -6.79
N LEU A 187 -15.35 -6.62 -5.85
CA LEU A 187 -16.75 -7.05 -5.79
C LEU A 187 -17.72 -5.89 -5.54
N ARG A 188 -17.34 -4.93 -4.68
CA ARG A 188 -18.15 -3.73 -4.39
C ARG A 188 -18.24 -2.78 -5.59
N TRP A 189 -17.15 -2.63 -6.36
CA TRP A 189 -17.15 -1.89 -7.61
C TRP A 189 -17.98 -2.59 -8.69
N LEU A 190 -17.93 -3.92 -8.78
CA LEU A 190 -18.82 -4.66 -9.69
C LEU A 190 -20.30 -4.40 -9.38
N ILE A 191 -20.67 -4.39 -8.08
CA ILE A 191 -22.03 -4.00 -7.65
C ILE A 191 -22.38 -2.58 -8.07
N HIS A 192 -21.43 -1.65 -7.97
CA HIS A 192 -21.64 -0.23 -8.26
C HIS A 192 -21.77 0.04 -9.77
N ASP A 193 -20.90 -0.56 -10.58
CA ASP A 193 -20.73 -0.21 -12.00
C ASP A 193 -21.66 -1.00 -12.94
N TYR A 194 -22.18 -2.15 -12.49
CA TYR A 194 -22.99 -3.04 -13.32
C TYR A 194 -24.39 -3.21 -12.76
N ALA A 195 -25.39 -3.17 -13.64
CA ALA A 195 -26.79 -3.43 -13.29
C ALA A 195 -27.14 -4.93 -13.27
N ALA A 196 -26.33 -5.77 -13.92
CA ALA A 196 -26.53 -7.21 -14.04
C ALA A 196 -25.21 -7.94 -14.25
N SER A 197 -25.19 -9.24 -13.92
CA SER A 197 -24.04 -10.12 -14.15
C SER A 197 -23.85 -10.46 -15.62
N ASN A 198 -22.63 -10.87 -15.95
CA ASN A 198 -22.22 -11.41 -17.24
C ASN A 198 -21.25 -12.59 -17.00
N PRO A 199 -20.83 -13.35 -18.02
CA PRO A 199 -19.96 -14.52 -17.83
C PRO A 199 -18.63 -14.24 -17.11
N ASP A 200 -18.03 -13.05 -17.30
CA ASP A 200 -16.78 -12.68 -16.65
C ASP A 200 -17.00 -12.35 -15.16
N ILE A 201 -18.09 -11.64 -14.85
CA ILE A 201 -18.54 -11.36 -13.47
C ILE A 201 -18.90 -12.67 -12.77
N ASP A 202 -19.61 -13.58 -13.44
CA ASP A 202 -19.95 -14.89 -12.89
C ASP A 202 -18.68 -15.67 -12.52
N ALA A 203 -17.63 -15.59 -13.35
CA ALA A 203 -16.34 -16.22 -13.06
C ALA A 203 -15.63 -15.59 -11.84
N VAL A 204 -15.71 -14.27 -11.69
CA VAL A 204 -15.23 -13.57 -10.49
C VAL A 204 -16.01 -14.03 -9.25
N LEU A 205 -17.33 -14.06 -9.31
CA LEU A 205 -18.20 -14.47 -8.20
C LEU A 205 -17.97 -15.93 -7.80
N ASN A 206 -17.82 -16.85 -8.75
CA ASN A 206 -17.50 -18.25 -8.48
C ASN A 206 -16.16 -18.40 -7.73
N SER A 207 -15.18 -17.55 -8.05
CA SER A 207 -13.88 -17.51 -7.36
C SER A 207 -14.03 -16.95 -5.95
N ALA A 208 -14.77 -15.85 -5.82
CA ALA A 208 -14.99 -15.18 -4.55
C ALA A 208 -15.80 -16.02 -3.56
N LEU A 209 -16.75 -16.84 -4.01
CA LEU A 209 -17.58 -17.69 -3.15
C LEU A 209 -16.82 -18.86 -2.49
N VAL A 210 -15.61 -19.17 -2.97
CA VAL A 210 -14.71 -20.17 -2.38
C VAL A 210 -13.45 -19.55 -1.76
N ASP A 211 -13.39 -18.22 -1.67
CA ASP A 211 -12.24 -17.51 -1.12
C ASP A 211 -11.93 -17.94 0.32
N ALA A 212 -10.67 -17.91 0.72
CA ALA A 212 -10.28 -18.19 2.10
C ALA A 212 -10.86 -17.15 3.09
N ASP A 213 -10.95 -15.89 2.67
CA ASP A 213 -11.52 -14.81 3.48
C ASP A 213 -13.04 -14.87 3.51
N ALA A 214 -13.60 -14.94 4.71
CA ALA A 214 -15.04 -15.09 4.88
C ALA A 214 -15.83 -13.87 4.43
N GLU A 215 -15.28 -12.67 4.62
CA GLU A 215 -15.92 -11.43 4.20
C GLU A 215 -15.91 -11.28 2.68
N VAL A 216 -14.89 -11.76 1.96
CA VAL A 216 -14.93 -11.88 0.49
C VAL A 216 -16.10 -12.76 0.06
N ARG A 217 -16.29 -13.93 0.68
CA ARG A 217 -17.41 -14.83 0.35
C ARG A 217 -18.77 -14.18 0.62
N VAL A 218 -18.93 -13.47 1.73
CA VAL A 218 -20.17 -12.77 2.07
C VAL A 218 -20.43 -11.58 1.13
N THR A 219 -19.39 -10.83 0.77
CA THR A 219 -19.45 -9.76 -0.23
C THR A 219 -19.91 -10.32 -1.58
N ALA A 220 -19.42 -11.51 -1.96
CA ALA A 220 -19.86 -12.19 -3.19
C ALA A 220 -21.33 -12.63 -3.15
N VAL A 221 -21.85 -13.03 -1.98
CA VAL A 221 -23.29 -13.29 -1.80
C VAL A 221 -24.11 -12.03 -2.07
N MET A 222 -23.68 -10.87 -1.55
CA MET A 222 -24.33 -9.59 -1.83
C MET A 222 -24.25 -9.20 -3.31
N ALA A 223 -23.08 -9.40 -3.92
CA ALA A 223 -22.86 -9.11 -5.33
C ALA A 223 -23.74 -9.98 -6.23
N ALA A 224 -23.83 -11.28 -5.95
CA ALA A 224 -24.69 -12.19 -6.70
C ALA A 224 -26.17 -11.77 -6.66
N ALA A 225 -26.64 -11.26 -5.51
CA ALA A 225 -27.99 -10.73 -5.37
C ALA A 225 -28.20 -9.46 -6.20
N ARG A 226 -27.34 -8.45 -6.02
CA ARG A 226 -27.49 -7.14 -6.68
C ARG A 226 -27.31 -7.22 -8.19
N LEU A 227 -26.44 -8.11 -8.66
CA LEU A 227 -26.19 -8.34 -10.09
C LEU A 227 -27.12 -9.38 -10.69
N GLN A 228 -28.07 -9.93 -9.92
CA GLN A 228 -28.99 -10.98 -10.39
C GLN A 228 -28.27 -12.18 -11.04
N ALA A 229 -27.13 -12.57 -10.48
CA ALA A 229 -26.22 -13.58 -11.02
C ALA A 229 -26.78 -15.00 -10.83
N ARG A 230 -27.75 -15.39 -11.66
CA ARG A 230 -28.40 -16.72 -11.52
C ARG A 230 -27.47 -17.87 -11.88
N ALA A 231 -26.49 -17.65 -12.75
CA ALA A 231 -25.54 -18.67 -13.19
C ALA A 231 -24.67 -19.20 -12.04
N VAL A 232 -24.42 -18.39 -11.00
CA VAL A 232 -23.58 -18.76 -9.85
C VAL A 232 -24.34 -19.49 -8.73
N LEU A 233 -25.64 -19.80 -8.92
CA LEU A 233 -26.47 -20.51 -7.94
C LEU A 233 -25.81 -21.79 -7.37
N PRO A 234 -25.17 -22.68 -8.17
CA PRO A 234 -24.50 -23.85 -7.64
C PRO A 234 -23.35 -23.52 -6.68
N ALA A 235 -22.51 -22.54 -7.05
CA ALA A 235 -21.42 -22.06 -6.19
C ALA A 235 -21.96 -21.40 -4.92
N LEU A 236 -23.03 -20.61 -5.04
CA LEU A 236 -23.69 -19.94 -3.91
C LEU A 236 -24.22 -20.94 -2.88
N GLN A 237 -24.82 -22.05 -3.33
CA GLN A 237 -25.32 -23.12 -2.46
C GLN A 237 -24.19 -23.86 -1.74
N ALA A 238 -23.06 -24.06 -2.41
CA ALA A 238 -21.88 -24.73 -1.85
C ALA A 238 -21.04 -23.82 -0.93
N ALA A 239 -21.20 -22.49 -1.04
CA ALA A 239 -20.39 -21.52 -0.31
C ALA A 239 -20.55 -21.66 1.21
N ARG A 240 -19.41 -21.78 1.91
CA ARG A 240 -19.36 -21.91 3.38
C ARG A 240 -19.32 -20.54 4.04
N MET A 241 -20.39 -20.16 4.74
CA MET A 241 -20.43 -18.91 5.50
C MET A 241 -19.76 -19.10 6.88
N PRO A 242 -19.15 -18.05 7.45
CA PRO A 242 -18.54 -18.16 8.76
C PRO A 242 -19.62 -18.33 9.84
N THR A 243 -19.44 -19.31 10.71
CA THR A 243 -20.40 -19.67 11.77
C THR A 243 -19.88 -19.38 13.18
N SER A 244 -18.58 -19.10 13.29
CA SER A 244 -17.92 -18.80 14.57
C SER A 244 -17.01 -17.58 14.45
N THR A 245 -16.64 -17.02 15.61
CA THR A 245 -15.72 -15.87 15.67
C THR A 245 -14.32 -16.19 15.17
N ARG A 246 -13.87 -17.45 15.30
CA ARG A 246 -12.62 -17.92 14.70
C ARG A 246 -12.66 -17.97 13.17
N GLU A 247 -13.86 -18.13 12.61
CA GLU A 247 -14.08 -18.12 11.16
C GLU A 247 -14.35 -16.70 10.64
N GLY A 248 -14.26 -15.68 11.49
CA GLY A 248 -14.49 -14.28 11.13
C GLY A 248 -15.94 -13.80 11.27
N ALA A 249 -16.84 -14.57 11.88
CA ALA A 249 -18.18 -14.06 12.20
C ALA A 249 -18.16 -13.21 13.48
N ASP A 250 -18.65 -11.98 13.40
CA ASP A 250 -18.94 -11.21 14.62
C ASP A 250 -19.88 -12.04 15.52
N PRO A 251 -19.63 -12.12 16.84
CA PRO A 251 -20.51 -12.84 17.76
C PRO A 251 -22.00 -12.49 17.63
N ARG A 252 -22.33 -11.25 17.23
CA ARG A 252 -23.68 -10.75 16.98
C ARG A 252 -24.30 -11.33 15.71
N ASP A 253 -23.49 -11.75 14.75
CA ASP A 253 -23.88 -12.08 13.38
C ASP A 253 -23.65 -13.55 12.98
N ARG A 254 -23.36 -14.44 13.94
CA ARG A 254 -22.98 -15.86 13.70
C ARG A 254 -23.93 -16.65 12.79
N ARG A 255 -25.21 -16.30 12.75
CA ARG A 255 -26.22 -16.92 11.87
C ARG A 255 -26.64 -16.01 10.72
N PHE A 256 -26.30 -14.73 10.78
CA PHE A 256 -26.72 -13.73 9.81
C PHE A 256 -26.19 -14.06 8.41
N TYR A 257 -24.90 -14.38 8.29
CA TYR A 257 -24.30 -14.68 6.99
C TYR A 257 -24.88 -15.92 6.30
N SER A 258 -25.09 -17.01 7.05
CA SER A 258 -25.75 -18.21 6.49
C SER A 258 -27.19 -17.94 6.07
N ASN A 259 -27.95 -17.19 6.89
CA ASN A 259 -29.31 -16.79 6.57
C ASN A 259 -29.36 -15.88 5.34
N LEU A 260 -28.39 -14.96 5.21
CA LEU A 260 -28.25 -14.07 4.06
C LEU A 260 -28.01 -14.88 2.78
N ARG A 261 -27.05 -15.80 2.79
CA ARG A 261 -26.79 -16.71 1.66
C ARG A 261 -28.06 -17.48 1.27
N ASP A 262 -28.73 -18.10 2.24
CA ASP A 262 -29.94 -18.90 1.98
C ASP A 262 -31.08 -18.06 1.40
N LEU A 263 -31.22 -16.82 1.88
CA LEU A 263 -32.17 -15.87 1.32
C LEU A 263 -31.82 -15.51 -0.12
N VAL A 264 -30.56 -15.20 -0.42
CA VAL A 264 -30.13 -14.88 -1.80
C VAL A 264 -30.34 -16.08 -2.73
N VAL A 265 -30.05 -17.31 -2.28
CA VAL A 265 -30.37 -18.53 -3.04
C VAL A 265 -31.87 -18.58 -3.37
N GLN A 266 -32.74 -18.32 -2.40
CA GLN A 266 -34.19 -18.33 -2.63
C GLN A 266 -34.64 -17.25 -3.63
N VAL A 267 -34.13 -16.02 -3.47
CA VAL A 267 -34.42 -14.88 -4.35
C VAL A 267 -34.01 -15.20 -5.79
N LEU A 268 -32.76 -15.65 -6.01
CA LEU A 268 -32.25 -15.93 -7.36
C LEU A 268 -32.89 -17.18 -7.99
N SER A 269 -33.33 -18.15 -7.17
CA SER A 269 -34.04 -19.34 -7.64
C SER A 269 -35.51 -19.07 -8.00
N GLY A 270 -36.04 -17.87 -7.73
CA GLY A 270 -37.45 -17.56 -7.91
C GLY A 270 -38.39 -18.34 -6.98
N ARG A 271 -37.87 -18.87 -5.86
CA ARG A 271 -38.66 -19.61 -4.87
C ARG A 271 -39.53 -18.64 -4.05
N PRO A 272 -40.72 -19.07 -3.59
CA PRO A 272 -41.54 -18.23 -2.73
C PRO A 272 -40.78 -17.88 -1.44
N LEU A 273 -40.72 -16.58 -1.15
CA LEU A 273 -40.11 -16.05 0.07
C LEU A 273 -40.93 -16.45 1.32
N PRO A 274 -40.30 -16.60 2.50
CA PRO A 274 -41.00 -17.00 3.72
C PRO A 274 -42.11 -16.02 4.12
N LEU A 275 -43.12 -16.55 4.82
CA LEU A 275 -44.37 -15.87 5.21
C LEU A 275 -44.19 -14.56 6.00
N LYS A 276 -43.00 -14.28 6.55
CA LYS A 276 -42.67 -13.05 7.31
C LYS A 276 -42.02 -11.98 6.43
N ARG A 277 -42.49 -11.81 5.19
CA ARG A 277 -41.93 -10.88 4.19
C ARG A 277 -41.80 -9.44 4.71
N GLU A 278 -42.79 -8.96 5.47
CA GLU A 278 -42.78 -7.61 6.07
C GLU A 278 -41.57 -7.39 6.99
N ARG A 279 -41.19 -8.39 7.79
CA ARG A 279 -40.00 -8.29 8.68
C ARG A 279 -38.68 -8.36 7.91
N MET A 280 -38.70 -8.87 6.68
CA MET A 280 -37.53 -9.03 5.83
C MET A 280 -37.42 -7.92 4.77
N GLU A 281 -38.39 -7.01 4.73
CA GLU A 281 -38.47 -5.97 3.70
C GLU A 281 -37.20 -5.10 3.64
N PRO A 282 -36.59 -4.65 4.76
CA PRO A 282 -35.33 -3.88 4.71
C PRO A 282 -34.19 -4.69 4.07
N LEU A 283 -34.09 -5.97 4.42
CA LEU A 283 -33.07 -6.88 3.90
C LEU A 283 -33.27 -7.13 2.39
N LEU A 284 -34.50 -7.40 1.96
CA LEU A 284 -34.85 -7.60 0.55
C LEU A 284 -34.58 -6.34 -0.30
N ARG A 285 -34.84 -5.14 0.26
CA ARG A 285 -34.48 -3.87 -0.40
C ARG A 285 -32.97 -3.74 -0.57
N ALA A 286 -32.19 -4.02 0.48
CA ALA A 286 -30.73 -3.97 0.42
C ALA A 286 -30.10 -4.95 -0.59
N LEU A 287 -30.77 -6.08 -0.86
CA LEU A 287 -30.37 -7.05 -1.89
C LEU A 287 -30.62 -6.57 -3.33
N SER A 288 -31.50 -5.58 -3.52
CA SER A 288 -31.94 -5.11 -4.85
C SER A 288 -31.49 -3.69 -5.17
N GLY A 289 -30.93 -2.97 -4.19
CA GLY A 289 -30.54 -1.58 -4.31
C GLY A 289 -29.73 -1.10 -3.10
N PRO A 290 -29.42 0.21 -3.02
CA PRO A 290 -28.64 0.76 -1.92
C PRO A 290 -29.29 0.46 -0.56
N ALA A 291 -28.48 0.11 0.42
CA ALA A 291 -28.94 -0.16 1.77
C ALA A 291 -29.32 1.16 2.46
N ASP A 292 -30.55 1.24 2.96
CA ASP A 292 -31.01 2.33 3.81
C ASP A 292 -30.52 2.08 5.23
N VAL A 293 -29.42 2.74 5.60
CA VAL A 293 -28.70 2.51 6.86
C VAL A 293 -29.45 3.16 8.02
N LYS A 294 -29.96 2.33 8.92
CA LYS A 294 -30.77 2.72 10.10
C LYS A 294 -30.33 2.07 11.40
N ASP A 295 -29.59 0.97 11.30
CA ASP A 295 -29.15 0.13 12.40
C ASP A 295 -27.87 -0.62 12.03
N ASP A 296 -27.26 -1.34 12.99
CA ASP A 296 -26.02 -2.07 12.73
C ASP A 296 -26.13 -3.14 11.63
N PRO A 297 -27.22 -3.93 11.53
CA PRO A 297 -27.39 -4.88 10.42
C PRO A 297 -27.44 -4.22 9.03
N THR A 298 -28.16 -3.11 8.88
CA THR A 298 -28.21 -2.37 7.61
C THR A 298 -26.88 -1.68 7.30
N LEU A 299 -26.14 -1.23 8.32
CA LEU A 299 -24.76 -0.74 8.16
C LEU A 299 -23.81 -1.83 7.68
N LEU A 300 -23.92 -3.05 8.23
CA LEU A 300 -23.12 -4.20 7.75
C LEU A 300 -23.40 -4.46 6.26
N LEU A 301 -24.67 -4.50 5.85
CA LEU A 301 -25.03 -4.68 4.44
C LEU A 301 -24.50 -3.55 3.55
N TYR A 302 -24.55 -2.30 4.01
CA TYR A 302 -23.94 -1.16 3.33
C TYR A 302 -22.43 -1.37 3.16
N SER A 303 -21.72 -1.70 4.24
CA SER A 303 -20.27 -1.91 4.19
C SER A 303 -19.87 -3.04 3.24
N LEU A 304 -20.67 -4.10 3.14
CA LEU A 304 -20.41 -5.24 2.25
C LEU A 304 -20.70 -4.95 0.78
N SER A 305 -21.35 -3.84 0.45
CA SER A 305 -21.90 -3.62 -0.88
C SER A 305 -21.60 -2.25 -1.47
N THR A 306 -20.99 -1.37 -0.69
CA THR A 306 -20.60 -0.03 -1.10
C THR A 306 -19.08 0.05 -1.20
N PRO A 307 -18.51 0.46 -2.35
CA PRO A 307 -17.07 0.64 -2.49
C PRO A 307 -16.56 1.74 -1.55
N VAL A 308 -15.33 1.59 -1.08
CA VAL A 308 -14.67 2.62 -0.27
C VAL A 308 -14.17 3.71 -1.22
N ASP A 309 -14.75 4.89 -1.10
CA ASP A 309 -14.22 6.10 -1.74
C ASP A 309 -13.00 6.59 -0.94
N LEU A 310 -11.84 6.61 -1.59
CA LEU A 310 -10.59 7.09 -0.99
C LEU A 310 -10.52 8.62 -0.91
N GLY A 311 -11.53 9.31 -1.46
CA GLY A 311 -11.67 10.75 -1.40
C GLY A 311 -10.56 11.52 -2.13
N PRO A 312 -10.66 12.86 -2.13
CA PRO A 312 -9.64 13.70 -2.75
C PRO A 312 -8.36 13.73 -1.91
N ARG A 313 -7.23 13.97 -2.59
CA ARG A 313 -5.98 14.39 -1.96
C ARG A 313 -6.17 15.75 -1.25
N PRO A 314 -5.34 16.09 -0.26
CA PRO A 314 -5.39 17.41 0.37
C PRO A 314 -5.18 18.51 -0.68
N GLU A 315 -6.06 19.52 -0.71
CA GLU A 315 -6.00 20.64 -1.66
C GLU A 315 -4.75 21.52 -1.48
N GLY A 316 -4.18 21.51 -0.27
CA GLY A 316 -2.90 22.11 0.07
C GLY A 316 -2.28 21.42 1.28
N LEU A 317 -0.95 21.49 1.41
CA LEU A 317 -0.24 20.96 2.57
C LEU A 317 0.08 22.09 3.55
N PRO A 318 -0.25 21.94 4.85
CA PRO A 318 0.23 22.84 5.88
C PRO A 318 1.76 22.95 5.83
N GLU A 319 2.31 24.09 6.26
CA GLU A 319 3.76 24.29 6.28
C GLU A 319 4.47 23.20 7.10
N ALA A 320 3.84 22.64 8.13
CA ALA A 320 4.40 21.56 8.91
C ALA A 320 4.42 20.20 8.20
N VAL A 321 3.80 20.02 7.03
CA VAL A 321 3.68 18.72 6.35
C VAL A 321 4.49 18.73 5.06
N VAL A 322 5.13 17.60 4.76
CA VAL A 322 5.79 17.35 3.47
C VAL A 322 5.33 16.01 2.91
N GLU A 323 5.10 15.97 1.60
CA GLU A 323 4.86 14.72 0.87
C GLU A 323 6.20 14.12 0.42
N ARG A 324 6.41 12.82 0.69
CA ARG A 324 7.55 12.04 0.19
C ARG A 324 7.06 10.66 -0.22
N GLU A 325 7.35 10.27 -1.46
CA GLU A 325 7.00 8.94 -1.99
C GLU A 325 5.51 8.60 -1.84
N GLY A 326 4.62 9.58 -2.00
CA GLY A 326 3.17 9.39 -1.83
C GLY A 326 2.70 9.23 -0.38
N THR A 327 3.55 9.55 0.59
CA THR A 327 3.22 9.56 2.03
C THR A 327 3.46 10.95 2.63
N TYR A 328 2.84 11.21 3.78
CA TYR A 328 2.95 12.50 4.46
C TYR A 328 3.81 12.37 5.71
N ARG A 329 4.63 13.37 5.99
CA ARG A 329 5.47 13.46 7.19
C ARG A 329 5.46 14.87 7.76
N LEU A 330 5.59 14.98 9.07
CA LEU A 330 5.89 16.26 9.71
C LEU A 330 7.29 16.72 9.32
N ARG A 331 7.44 18.01 8.99
CA ARG A 331 8.63 18.57 8.34
C ARG A 331 9.86 18.53 9.23
N ARG A 332 9.72 18.87 10.52
CA ARG A 332 10.87 19.00 11.44
C ARG A 332 11.15 17.70 12.19
N SER A 333 10.12 17.05 12.71
CA SER A 333 10.25 15.78 13.45
C SER A 333 10.42 14.56 12.54
N GLY A 334 9.88 14.59 11.33
CA GLY A 334 9.88 13.47 10.39
C GLY A 334 8.80 12.40 10.65
N LEU A 335 7.96 12.59 11.67
CA LEU A 335 6.92 11.62 12.06
C LEU A 335 5.91 11.42 10.92
N GLU A 336 5.56 10.16 10.64
CA GLU A 336 4.69 9.81 9.53
C GLU A 336 3.21 10.07 9.82
N ALA A 337 2.50 10.51 8.79
CA ALA A 337 1.10 10.88 8.84
C ALA A 337 0.31 10.22 7.71
N ARG A 338 -0.99 10.05 7.96
CA ARG A 338 -2.00 9.59 7.00
C ARG A 338 -3.03 10.69 6.83
N TRP A 339 -3.52 10.81 5.60
CA TRP A 339 -4.60 11.74 5.25
C TRP A 339 -5.94 11.02 5.40
N VAL A 340 -6.83 11.59 6.20
CA VAL A 340 -8.25 11.21 6.26
C VAL A 340 -9.01 12.26 5.46
N PRO A 341 -9.56 11.92 4.28
CA PRO A 341 -10.15 12.88 3.36
C PRO A 341 -11.50 13.43 3.86
N PRO A 342 -11.98 14.55 3.28
CA PRO A 342 -13.25 15.18 3.65
C PRO A 342 -14.48 14.48 3.05
N VAL A 343 -14.60 13.17 3.30
CA VAL A 343 -15.72 12.32 2.87
C VAL A 343 -16.70 12.04 4.02
N GLU A 344 -17.91 11.61 3.68
CA GLU A 344 -18.91 11.18 4.66
C GLU A 344 -18.50 9.86 5.32
N HIS A 345 -18.63 9.80 6.64
CA HIS A 345 -18.34 8.61 7.44
C HIS A 345 -19.57 8.18 8.23
N TRP A 346 -19.80 6.87 8.29
CA TRP A 346 -20.72 6.28 9.25
C TRP A 346 -20.03 6.06 10.59
N LEU A 347 -20.48 6.77 11.63
CA LEU A 347 -19.93 6.69 12.98
C LEU A 347 -20.97 6.16 13.99
N GLY A 348 -20.49 5.56 15.08
CA GLY A 348 -21.31 5.02 16.16
C GLY A 348 -21.86 3.62 15.88
N THR A 349 -22.80 3.22 16.73
CA THR A 349 -23.51 1.93 16.69
C THR A 349 -24.85 2.07 17.40
N GLY A 350 -25.85 1.29 16.99
CA GLY A 350 -27.20 1.33 17.53
C GLY A 350 -27.75 2.77 17.59
N PRO A 351 -28.13 3.29 18.78
CA PRO A 351 -28.73 4.62 18.91
C PRO A 351 -27.76 5.78 18.61
N THR A 352 -26.46 5.53 18.53
CA THR A 352 -25.45 6.57 18.24
C THR A 352 -25.02 6.61 16.77
N LEU A 353 -25.58 5.72 15.95
CA LEU A 353 -25.28 5.61 14.52
C LEU A 353 -25.70 6.90 13.80
N ARG A 354 -24.75 7.51 13.07
CA ARG A 354 -24.98 8.75 12.31
C ARG A 354 -23.95 8.91 11.19
N GLN A 355 -24.29 9.72 10.19
CA GLN A 355 -23.32 10.21 9.21
C GLN A 355 -22.65 11.47 9.71
N VAL A 356 -21.34 11.56 9.52
CA VAL A 356 -20.54 12.74 9.82
C VAL A 356 -19.56 12.99 8.68
N LYS A 357 -19.60 14.20 8.12
CA LYS A 357 -18.60 14.64 7.15
C LYS A 357 -17.27 14.92 7.84
N SER A 358 -16.22 14.26 7.38
CA SER A 358 -14.86 14.60 7.80
C SER A 358 -14.50 16.01 7.31
N PRO A 359 -13.81 16.84 8.12
CA PRO A 359 -13.26 18.11 7.65
C PRO A 359 -12.03 17.93 6.75
N GLY A 360 -11.48 16.71 6.66
CA GLY A 360 -10.14 16.48 6.12
C GLY A 360 -9.08 16.75 7.18
N PHE A 361 -8.27 15.76 7.54
CA PHE A 361 -7.21 15.95 8.54
C PHE A 361 -6.07 14.94 8.38
N PHE A 362 -4.91 15.31 8.91
CA PHE A 362 -3.79 14.39 9.06
C PHE A 362 -3.83 13.73 10.43
N VAL A 363 -3.48 12.46 10.48
CA VAL A 363 -3.35 11.67 11.70
C VAL A 363 -2.02 10.93 11.68
N ALA A 364 -1.33 10.83 12.81
CA ALA A 364 -0.09 10.06 12.87
C ALA A 364 -0.31 8.62 12.36
N ARG A 365 0.63 8.05 11.61
CA ARG A 365 0.50 6.67 11.07
C ARG A 365 0.42 5.64 12.18
N VAL A 366 1.28 5.78 13.19
CA VAL A 366 1.34 4.96 14.41
C VAL A 366 1.24 5.87 15.64
N PRO A 367 0.93 5.35 16.84
CA PRO A 367 1.00 6.14 18.06
C PRO A 367 2.44 6.58 18.32
N VAL A 368 2.61 7.71 19.00
CA VAL A 368 3.93 8.29 19.28
C VAL A 368 4.78 7.30 20.09
N SER A 369 5.96 6.98 19.58
CA SER A 369 6.89 6.08 20.23
C SER A 369 7.50 6.70 21.48
N ARG A 370 8.06 5.86 22.36
CA ARG A 370 8.78 6.32 23.56
C ARG A 370 9.92 7.29 23.21
N ALA A 371 10.73 6.98 22.20
CA ALA A 371 11.81 7.86 21.77
C ALA A 371 11.28 9.18 21.18
N ALA A 372 10.23 9.15 20.35
CA ALA A 372 9.65 10.36 19.78
C ALA A 372 9.05 11.28 20.86
N ALA A 373 8.37 10.71 21.86
CA ALA A 373 7.82 11.49 22.97
C ALA A 373 8.91 12.11 23.84
N ALA A 374 9.94 11.34 24.22
CA ALA A 374 11.07 11.85 25.00
C ALA A 374 11.83 12.95 24.24
N TRP A 375 12.07 12.73 22.94
CA TRP A 375 12.66 13.74 22.06
C TRP A 375 11.80 15.00 22.00
N ALA A 376 10.48 14.89 21.79
CA ALA A 376 9.61 16.05 21.68
C ALA A 376 9.65 16.90 22.96
N LEU A 377 9.56 16.27 24.13
CA LEU A 377 9.63 16.98 25.41
C LEU A 377 10.99 17.69 25.61
N ALA A 378 12.10 17.04 25.26
CA ALA A 378 13.44 17.61 25.36
C ALA A 378 13.72 18.71 24.31
N ALA A 379 13.41 18.45 23.04
CA ALA A 379 13.61 19.37 21.91
C ALA A 379 12.76 20.63 22.03
N SER A 380 11.63 20.53 22.74
CA SER A 380 10.83 21.71 23.05
C SER A 380 11.51 22.71 24.01
N GLN A 381 12.66 22.35 24.60
CA GLN A 381 13.47 23.19 25.49
C GLN A 381 14.78 23.67 24.85
N GLY A 382 15.08 23.28 23.60
CA GLY A 382 16.31 23.64 22.87
C GLY A 382 16.58 22.71 21.66
N PRO A 383 17.53 23.01 20.78
CA PRO A 383 17.74 22.23 19.56
C PRO A 383 18.26 20.80 19.87
N VAL A 384 17.50 19.79 19.44
CA VAL A 384 17.87 18.36 19.53
C VAL A 384 17.45 17.70 18.23
N GLY A 385 18.37 17.01 17.54
CA GLY A 385 18.28 16.31 16.24
C GLY A 385 16.89 15.99 15.64
N THR A 386 16.65 14.74 15.25
CA THR A 386 15.37 14.27 14.70
C THR A 386 14.70 13.30 15.69
N ALA A 387 13.39 13.12 15.59
CA ALA A 387 12.70 12.11 16.40
C ALA A 387 13.26 10.70 16.13
N GLY A 388 13.16 9.83 17.14
CA GLY A 388 13.46 8.41 16.97
C GLY A 388 12.48 7.72 16.00
N PRO A 389 12.76 6.47 15.58
CA PRO A 389 11.94 5.78 14.59
C PRO A 389 10.50 5.53 15.09
N ASP A 390 9.55 5.71 14.17
CA ASP A 390 8.11 5.47 14.40
C ASP A 390 7.78 4.01 14.76
N ALA A 391 8.63 3.06 14.36
CA ALA A 391 8.39 1.62 14.55
C ALA A 391 8.58 1.13 16.00
N GLU A 392 9.09 1.97 16.91
CA GLU A 392 9.29 1.63 18.32
C GLU A 392 7.97 1.49 19.11
N GLU A 393 8.06 0.91 20.31
CA GLU A 393 6.89 0.75 21.19
C GLU A 393 6.27 2.11 21.57
N PRO A 394 4.92 2.19 21.58
CA PRO A 394 4.22 3.41 21.95
C PRO A 394 4.48 3.76 23.42
N VAL A 395 4.51 5.06 23.73
CA VAL A 395 4.64 5.52 25.12
C VAL A 395 3.33 5.31 25.88
N PRO A 396 3.30 4.52 26.98
CA PRO A 396 2.18 4.54 27.91
C PRO A 396 2.26 5.81 28.74
N CYS A 397 1.22 6.64 28.72
CA CYS A 397 1.19 7.90 29.46
C CYS A 397 -0.22 8.25 29.95
N SER A 398 -0.30 9.11 30.95
CA SER A 398 -1.54 9.74 31.40
C SER A 398 -2.09 10.69 30.34
N PHE A 399 -3.36 11.07 30.47
CA PHE A 399 -3.98 12.03 29.56
C PHE A 399 -3.25 13.39 29.54
N ALA A 400 -2.84 13.90 30.71
CA ALA A 400 -2.10 15.16 30.81
C ALA A 400 -0.72 15.10 30.14
N GLU A 401 0.00 13.99 30.28
CA GLU A 401 1.27 13.77 29.58
C GLU A 401 1.07 13.67 28.06
N ALA A 402 -0.01 13.03 27.62
CA ALA A 402 -0.36 12.96 26.20
C ALA A 402 -0.60 14.35 25.60
N GLU A 403 -1.29 15.23 26.33
CA GLU A 403 -1.48 16.64 25.94
C GLU A 403 -0.15 17.41 25.92
N GLN A 404 0.75 17.15 26.88
CA GLN A 404 2.08 17.76 26.89
C GLN A 404 2.93 17.34 25.69
N VAL A 405 2.87 16.07 25.28
CA VAL A 405 3.56 15.58 24.07
C VAL A 405 3.03 16.27 22.82
N CYS A 406 1.70 16.36 22.66
CA CYS A 406 1.07 17.09 21.55
C CYS A 406 1.46 18.57 21.53
N SER A 407 1.47 19.23 22.69
CA SER A 407 1.90 20.63 22.84
C SER A 407 3.38 20.83 22.50
N ALA A 408 4.25 19.91 22.90
CA ALA A 408 5.67 19.94 22.57
C ALA A 408 5.89 19.78 21.05
N LEU A 409 5.23 18.81 20.42
CA LEU A 409 5.26 18.64 18.96
C LEU A 409 4.70 19.89 18.23
N SER A 410 3.64 20.50 18.75
CA SER A 410 3.08 21.74 18.19
C SER A 410 4.12 22.87 18.16
N ARG A 411 4.85 23.07 19.25
CA ARG A 411 5.92 24.08 19.34
C ARG A 411 7.07 23.78 18.38
N ILE A 412 7.39 22.50 18.19
CA ILE A 412 8.45 22.09 17.28
C ILE A 412 8.02 22.35 15.83
N GLU A 413 6.84 21.91 15.42
CA GLU A 413 6.39 22.02 14.02
C GLU A 413 5.86 23.41 13.64
N GLY A 414 5.45 24.22 14.62
CA GLY A 414 4.86 25.54 14.38
C GLY A 414 3.39 25.48 13.96
N VAL A 415 2.70 24.37 14.21
CA VAL A 415 1.27 24.17 13.94
C VAL A 415 0.58 23.51 15.13
N GLU A 416 -0.75 23.59 15.23
CA GLU A 416 -1.50 22.94 16.29
C GLU A 416 -1.61 21.42 16.06
N LEU A 417 -0.86 20.65 16.84
CA LEU A 417 -0.98 19.21 16.95
C LEU A 417 -1.69 18.88 18.26
N ARG A 418 -2.75 18.08 18.19
CA ARG A 418 -3.59 17.74 19.35
C ARG A 418 -4.01 16.28 19.35
N LEU A 419 -4.57 15.82 20.47
CA LEU A 419 -5.28 14.55 20.51
C LEU A 419 -6.51 14.59 19.57
N PRO A 420 -6.86 13.46 18.93
CA PRO A 420 -8.08 13.36 18.14
C PRO A 420 -9.31 13.49 19.03
N SER A 421 -10.41 14.01 18.47
CA SER A 421 -11.73 13.72 19.03
C SER A 421 -12.06 12.23 18.89
N SER A 422 -13.06 11.73 19.61
CA SER A 422 -13.49 10.34 19.41
C SER A 422 -13.98 10.08 18.00
N ASP A 423 -14.59 11.09 17.37
CA ASP A 423 -15.09 11.00 15.99
C ASP A 423 -13.93 10.97 14.99
N GLU A 424 -12.92 11.83 15.16
CA GLU A 424 -11.71 11.82 14.29
C GLU A 424 -10.96 10.49 14.41
N TRP A 425 -10.84 9.94 15.63
CA TRP A 425 -10.22 8.64 15.82
C TRP A 425 -11.04 7.54 15.13
N GLU A 426 -12.36 7.55 15.28
CA GLU A 426 -13.24 6.57 14.64
C GLU A 426 -13.20 6.70 13.11
N MET A 427 -13.21 7.91 12.54
CA MET A 427 -13.02 8.13 11.09
C MET A 427 -11.70 7.54 10.60
N ALA A 428 -10.61 7.81 11.30
CA ALA A 428 -9.28 7.30 10.98
C ALA A 428 -9.19 5.77 11.07
N ALA A 429 -9.96 5.16 11.98
CA ALA A 429 -9.97 3.72 12.19
C ALA A 429 -10.92 2.97 11.24
N ARG A 430 -12.13 3.51 11.04
CA ARG A 430 -13.25 2.84 10.39
C ARG A 430 -13.29 3.08 8.89
N GLY A 431 -12.89 4.24 8.40
CA GLY A 431 -13.18 4.62 7.02
C GLY A 431 -14.66 4.91 6.77
N PRO A 432 -15.06 5.15 5.50
CA PRO A 432 -16.37 5.71 5.18
C PRO A 432 -17.49 4.66 5.15
N ASP A 433 -17.12 3.37 5.00
CA ASP A 433 -18.04 2.27 4.78
C ASP A 433 -18.69 1.70 6.05
N GLY A 434 -18.30 2.18 7.23
CA GLY A 434 -18.94 1.81 8.49
C GLY A 434 -18.53 0.45 9.06
N ARG A 435 -17.42 -0.14 8.58
CA ARG A 435 -16.92 -1.45 9.02
C ARG A 435 -16.71 -1.55 10.54
N LEU A 436 -16.79 -2.79 11.05
CA LEU A 436 -16.64 -3.07 12.49
C LEU A 436 -15.21 -2.86 13.02
N PHE A 437 -14.22 -3.35 12.28
CA PHE A 437 -12.79 -3.31 12.60
C PHE A 437 -12.03 -2.52 11.53
N PRO A 438 -10.81 -2.05 11.80
CA PRO A 438 -10.04 -1.31 10.80
C PRO A 438 -9.81 -2.09 9.49
N TRP A 439 -9.74 -3.41 9.59
CA TRP A 439 -9.50 -4.32 8.46
C TRP A 439 -10.77 -4.95 7.85
N GLY A 440 -11.97 -4.53 8.27
CA GLY A 440 -13.24 -5.05 7.74
C GLY A 440 -14.22 -5.45 8.83
N ASN A 441 -15.16 -6.32 8.48
CA ASN A 441 -16.23 -6.78 9.37
C ASN A 441 -15.95 -8.12 10.04
N SER A 442 -14.95 -8.85 9.55
CA SER A 442 -14.55 -10.12 10.16
C SER A 442 -13.46 -9.98 11.20
N MET A 443 -13.63 -10.64 12.35
CA MET A 443 -12.58 -10.79 13.36
C MET A 443 -11.38 -11.57 12.79
N ARG A 444 -10.16 -11.18 13.19
CA ARG A 444 -8.91 -11.79 12.70
C ARG A 444 -7.85 -11.86 13.79
N ASP A 445 -7.04 -12.91 13.72
CA ASP A 445 -5.91 -13.11 14.63
C ASP A 445 -4.75 -12.12 14.34
N ASP A 446 -4.55 -11.76 13.07
CA ASP A 446 -3.53 -10.82 12.63
C ASP A 446 -3.97 -9.34 12.69
N GLY A 447 -5.18 -9.06 13.18
CA GLY A 447 -5.80 -7.73 13.13
C GLY A 447 -4.97 -6.61 13.79
N ALA A 448 -4.26 -6.91 14.88
CA ALA A 448 -3.40 -5.94 15.57
C ALA A 448 -2.26 -5.37 14.70
N SER A 449 -1.90 -6.06 13.62
CA SER A 449 -0.87 -5.64 12.66
C SER A 449 -1.42 -4.89 11.44
N ARG A 450 -2.75 -4.88 11.26
CA ARG A 450 -3.37 -4.33 10.06
C ARG A 450 -3.62 -2.83 10.17
N ALA A 451 -3.54 -2.17 9.02
CA ALA A 451 -3.90 -0.78 8.88
C ALA A 451 -5.41 -0.61 8.62
N SER A 452 -5.93 0.59 8.88
CA SER A 452 -7.23 1.03 8.40
C SER A 452 -7.20 1.30 6.87
N PRO A 453 -8.35 1.59 6.23
CA PRO A 453 -8.40 1.98 4.81
C PRO A 453 -7.50 3.18 4.47
N TRP A 454 -7.24 4.05 5.45
CA TRP A 454 -6.40 5.23 5.32
C TRP A 454 -4.90 4.93 5.56
N GLY A 455 -4.54 3.67 5.79
CA GLY A 455 -3.16 3.29 6.12
C GLY A 455 -2.75 3.62 7.56
N VAL A 456 -3.72 3.85 8.47
CA VAL A 456 -3.47 4.13 9.89
C VAL A 456 -3.25 2.80 10.61
N GLU A 457 -2.10 2.64 11.25
CA GLU A 457 -1.65 1.38 11.83
C GLU A 457 -1.78 1.37 13.35
N LYS A 458 -1.70 0.18 13.97
CA LYS A 458 -1.68 0.00 15.44
C LYS A 458 -2.91 0.56 16.17
N LEU A 459 -4.06 0.58 15.51
CA LEU A 459 -5.35 0.98 16.10
C LEU A 459 -5.86 -0.02 17.16
N VAL A 460 -5.54 -1.31 16.97
CA VAL A 460 -5.90 -2.41 17.87
C VAL A 460 -4.64 -3.03 18.51
N ALA A 461 -3.64 -2.19 18.80
CA ALA A 461 -2.39 -2.61 19.45
C ALA A 461 -2.57 -2.81 20.96
N LEU A 462 -1.50 -3.11 21.69
CA LEU A 462 -1.54 -3.42 23.13
C LEU A 462 -2.23 -2.32 23.96
N LEU A 463 -1.93 -1.05 23.67
CA LEU A 463 -2.48 0.07 24.40
C LEU A 463 -3.72 0.65 23.67
N PRO A 464 -4.77 1.05 24.42
CA PRO A 464 -5.77 1.96 23.89
C PRO A 464 -5.12 3.33 23.61
N GLN A 465 -5.84 4.22 22.95
CA GLN A 465 -5.35 5.53 22.55
C GLN A 465 -6.19 6.64 23.16
N TRP A 466 -5.52 7.71 23.61
CA TRP A 466 -6.19 8.88 24.13
C TRP A 466 -6.93 9.65 23.02
N ALA A 467 -8.18 9.97 23.29
CA ALA A 467 -8.97 10.96 22.58
C ALA A 467 -9.36 12.09 23.54
N ARG A 468 -9.70 13.25 22.99
CA ARG A 468 -10.10 14.45 23.76
C ARG A 468 -11.21 14.14 24.76
N GLY A 469 -11.16 14.80 25.91
CA GLY A 469 -12.13 14.60 27.00
C GLY A 469 -11.88 13.33 27.81
N SER A 470 -10.61 12.89 27.93
CA SER A 470 -10.22 11.69 28.69
C SER A 470 -10.93 10.41 28.23
N LEU A 471 -11.16 10.29 26.92
CA LEU A 471 -11.73 9.12 26.29
C LEU A 471 -10.63 8.16 25.83
N LEU A 472 -10.89 6.86 25.94
CA LEU A 472 -10.06 5.81 25.36
C LEU A 472 -10.74 5.18 24.15
N CYS A 473 -10.00 5.09 23.06
CA CYS A 473 -10.41 4.44 21.82
C CYS A 473 -9.46 3.30 21.45
N GLY A 474 -10.04 2.23 20.88
CA GLY A 474 -9.28 1.08 20.38
C GLY A 474 -8.52 0.30 21.45
N GLY A 475 -7.43 -0.33 21.02
CA GLY A 475 -6.63 -1.24 21.84
C GLY A 475 -7.09 -2.70 21.74
N ARG A 476 -6.21 -3.63 22.13
CA ARG A 476 -6.39 -5.08 21.93
C ARG A 476 -7.65 -5.63 22.59
N GLU A 477 -8.03 -5.07 23.73
CA GLU A 477 -9.25 -5.47 24.47
C GLU A 477 -10.54 -4.92 23.83
N GLN A 478 -10.43 -3.87 23.00
CA GLN A 478 -11.56 -3.19 22.37
C GLN A 478 -11.29 -2.94 20.87
N PRO A 479 -11.34 -4.00 20.05
CA PRO A 479 -10.96 -3.93 18.64
C PRO A 479 -11.95 -3.17 17.74
N LEU A 480 -13.18 -2.93 18.20
CA LEU A 480 -14.23 -2.28 17.41
C LEU A 480 -13.97 -0.79 17.24
N CYS A 481 -14.11 -0.27 16.01
CA CYS A 481 -13.82 1.14 15.72
C CYS A 481 -14.74 2.12 16.48
N SER A 482 -16.02 1.77 16.69
CA SER A 482 -16.98 2.65 17.39
C SER A 482 -16.89 2.63 18.91
N LEU A 483 -16.09 1.73 19.49
CA LEU A 483 -15.99 1.64 20.94
C LEU A 483 -15.12 2.78 21.48
N ARG A 484 -15.71 3.52 22.41
CA ARG A 484 -15.05 4.55 23.21
C ARG A 484 -15.54 4.44 24.64
N ARG A 485 -14.66 4.67 25.60
CA ARG A 485 -15.00 4.71 27.03
C ARG A 485 -14.37 5.90 27.72
N GLU A 486 -15.10 6.47 28.65
CA GLU A 486 -14.57 7.46 29.58
C GLU A 486 -13.79 6.75 30.68
N VAL A 487 -12.68 7.35 31.12
CA VAL A 487 -11.86 6.79 32.18
C VAL A 487 -11.38 7.86 33.16
N ALA A 488 -11.22 7.44 34.42
CA ALA A 488 -10.58 8.27 35.44
C ALA A 488 -9.09 8.49 35.15
N ALA A 489 -8.53 9.58 35.67
CA ALA A 489 -7.19 10.09 35.37
C ALA A 489 -6.00 9.11 35.59
N ALA A 490 -6.19 7.99 36.30
CA ALA A 490 -5.14 7.02 36.62
C ALA A 490 -4.86 5.97 35.52
N HIS A 491 -5.39 6.13 34.30
CA HIS A 491 -5.12 5.21 33.19
C HIS A 491 -3.86 5.60 32.42
N ALA A 492 -3.22 4.60 31.81
CA ALA A 492 -2.13 4.80 30.86
C ALA A 492 -2.58 4.35 29.45
N ALA A 493 -2.39 5.22 28.46
CA ALA A 493 -2.73 4.94 27.07
C ALA A 493 -1.72 5.60 26.12
N ALA A 494 -1.78 5.24 24.84
CA ALA A 494 -0.88 5.76 23.83
C ALA A 494 -1.33 7.12 23.30
N VAL A 495 -0.37 7.94 22.90
CA VAL A 495 -0.59 9.24 22.26
C VAL A 495 -0.71 9.05 20.76
N ARG A 496 -1.73 9.64 20.15
CA ARG A 496 -1.79 9.84 18.70
C ARG A 496 -2.19 11.28 18.45
N TRP A 497 -1.44 11.97 17.60
CA TRP A 497 -1.74 13.35 17.25
C TRP A 497 -2.54 13.41 15.94
N VAL A 498 -3.32 14.47 15.81
CA VAL A 498 -3.95 14.92 14.56
C VAL A 498 -3.59 16.37 14.27
N LEU A 499 -3.65 16.72 12.98
CA LEU A 499 -3.50 18.07 12.45
C LEU A 499 -4.67 18.33 11.49
N VAL A 500 -5.50 19.31 11.81
CA VAL A 500 -6.54 19.80 10.90
C VAL A 500 -5.94 20.97 10.11
N PRO A 501 -5.89 20.91 8.76
CA PRO A 501 -5.30 21.94 7.91
C PRO A 501 -5.93 23.33 8.01
#